data_AF-A0A7J2TZT6-F1
#
_entry.id   AF-A0A7J2TZT6-F1
#
_cell.length_a   1.000
_cell.length_b   1.000
_cell.length_c   1.000
_cell.angle_alpha   90.00
_cell.angle_beta   90.00
_cell.angle_gamma   90.00
#
_symmetry.space_group_name_H-M   'P 1'
#
loop_
_entity.id
_entity.type
_entity.pdbx_description
1 polymer ?
#
loop_
_entity_poly.entity_id
_entity_poly.type
_entity_poly.pdbx_seq_one_letter_code
_entity_poly.pdbx_strand_id
1 'polypeptide(L)'
;MGSCEECKHRTIHINPYWLGMNLLLYIMEKWGNGRVGFEYKDIKDAMEKGEDKIKLGKGWDKVLEVVATNTDYTFIDTYFTEEFFREKASFLFVYAGDEPKKGEREEDTYTIISRKYRDVKNALLFRTYNAGMPRIAVEKGGGNYNDKSELFLVHDISGYEKLGLTPKQLTLHPTHTVEVLLKVLYASWGRPVYLKTVDKEGKPIILKTEDGKKVEKIEIHS
;
A
#
# COMPACT_ATOMS: atom_id res chain seq x y z
N MET A 1 10.52 27.28 -1.08
CA MET A 1 10.37 25.82 -1.06
C MET A 1 10.06 25.41 0.37
N GLY A 2 8.77 25.41 0.74
CA GLY A 2 8.34 24.93 2.04
C GLY A 2 8.37 23.41 2.04
N SER A 3 9.19 22.83 2.91
CA SER A 3 9.13 21.41 3.27
C SER A 3 7.74 21.13 3.84
N CYS A 4 6.91 20.32 3.15
CA CYS A 4 5.62 19.89 3.69
C CYS A 4 5.87 18.79 4.74
N GLU A 5 6.17 19.19 5.98
CA GLU A 5 6.38 18.26 7.10
C GLU A 5 5.05 17.62 7.59
N GLU A 6 3.91 18.18 7.22
CA GLU A 6 2.58 17.78 7.70
C GLU A 6 1.68 17.07 6.68
N CYS A 7 2.12 16.88 5.44
CA CYS A 7 1.32 16.24 4.39
C CYS A 7 0.78 14.86 4.82
N LYS A 8 -0.56 14.74 4.95
CA LYS A 8 -1.24 13.64 5.65
C LYS A 8 -1.35 12.33 4.86
N HIS A 9 -1.39 12.37 3.53
CA HIS A 9 -1.53 11.16 2.70
C HIS A 9 -0.70 11.24 1.43
N ARG A 10 0.13 10.23 1.16
CA ARG A 10 0.84 10.09 -0.12
C ARG A 10 -0.02 9.23 -1.03
N THR A 11 -0.58 9.82 -2.08
CA THR A 11 -1.52 9.10 -2.94
C THR A 11 -1.14 9.27 -4.41
N ILE A 12 -1.61 8.32 -5.22
CA ILE A 12 -1.60 8.37 -6.67
C ILE A 12 -3.03 8.11 -7.11
N HIS A 13 -3.58 9.01 -7.92
CA HIS A 13 -4.79 8.76 -8.70
C HIS A 13 -4.38 8.24 -10.07
N ILE A 14 -4.68 6.97 -10.30
CA ILE A 14 -4.56 6.34 -11.60
C ILE A 14 -5.74 5.39 -11.76
N ASN A 15 -6.26 5.32 -12.99
CA ASN A 15 -7.26 4.32 -13.34
C ASN A 15 -6.59 2.92 -13.29
N PRO A 16 -7.05 2.01 -12.41
CA PRO A 16 -6.46 0.68 -12.29
C PRO A 16 -6.59 -0.15 -13.58
N TYR A 17 -7.66 0.05 -14.36
CA TYR A 17 -7.83 -0.62 -15.65
C TYR A 17 -6.80 -0.14 -16.67
N TRP A 18 -6.51 1.17 -16.68
CA TRP A 18 -5.47 1.70 -17.55
C TRP A 18 -4.12 1.08 -17.20
N LEU A 19 -3.77 1.04 -15.91
CA LEU A 19 -2.49 0.48 -15.46
C LEU A 19 -2.39 -1.00 -15.77
N GLY A 20 -3.40 -1.78 -15.39
CA GLY A 20 -3.43 -3.23 -15.58
C GLY A 20 -3.38 -3.61 -17.05
N MET A 21 -4.19 -2.98 -17.89
CA MET A 21 -4.20 -3.27 -19.33
C MET A 21 -2.87 -2.91 -19.98
N ASN A 22 -2.27 -1.75 -19.66
CA ASN A 22 -0.98 -1.38 -20.24
C ASN A 22 0.14 -2.31 -19.77
N LEU A 23 0.13 -2.76 -18.52
CA LEU A 23 1.08 -3.77 -18.03
C LEU A 23 0.92 -5.11 -18.77
N LEU A 24 -0.32 -5.60 -18.94
CA LEU A 24 -0.58 -6.85 -19.66
C LEU A 24 -0.17 -6.76 -21.13
N LEU A 25 -0.50 -5.65 -21.81
CA LEU A 25 -0.07 -5.40 -23.19
C LEU A 25 1.46 -5.33 -23.29
N TYR A 26 2.12 -4.70 -22.32
CA TYR A 26 3.57 -4.61 -22.27
C TYR A 26 4.22 -5.99 -22.07
N ILE A 27 3.66 -6.84 -21.19
CA ILE A 27 4.10 -8.23 -21.01
C ILE A 27 3.91 -9.02 -22.30
N MET A 28 2.75 -8.92 -22.93
CA MET A 28 2.43 -9.61 -24.18
C MET A 28 3.41 -9.22 -25.30
N GLU A 29 3.71 -7.93 -25.46
CA GLU A 29 4.68 -7.44 -26.44
C GLU A 29 6.09 -7.95 -26.12
N LYS A 30 6.51 -7.86 -24.85
CA LYS A 30 7.86 -8.22 -24.42
C LYS A 30 8.14 -9.71 -24.59
N TRP A 31 7.20 -10.58 -24.17
CA TRP A 31 7.29 -12.03 -24.37
C TRP A 31 7.04 -12.46 -25.81
N GLY A 32 6.19 -11.73 -26.54
CA GLY A 32 5.94 -11.98 -27.96
C GLY A 32 7.17 -11.72 -28.84
N ASN A 33 7.94 -10.68 -28.52
CA ASN A 33 9.12 -10.24 -29.26
C ASN A 33 10.45 -10.78 -28.69
N GLY A 34 10.42 -11.61 -27.65
CA GLY A 34 11.64 -12.19 -27.06
C GLY A 34 12.53 -11.24 -26.29
N ARG A 35 12.00 -10.08 -25.89
CA ARG A 35 12.70 -9.06 -25.10
C ARG A 35 12.79 -9.45 -23.61
N VAL A 36 13.06 -10.73 -23.33
CA VAL A 36 12.98 -11.35 -22.00
C VAL A 36 14.19 -12.25 -21.76
N GLY A 37 14.52 -12.48 -20.49
CA GLY A 37 15.64 -13.33 -20.10
C GLY A 37 16.97 -12.58 -19.91
N PHE A 38 18.01 -13.35 -19.60
CA PHE A 38 19.35 -12.84 -19.33
C PHE A 38 20.01 -12.29 -20.61
N GLU A 39 19.83 -13.00 -21.73
CA GLU A 39 20.40 -12.65 -23.03
C GLU A 39 19.99 -11.23 -23.47
N TYR A 40 18.70 -10.88 -23.38
CA TYR A 40 18.22 -9.52 -23.71
C TYR A 40 18.74 -8.44 -22.72
N LYS A 41 18.95 -8.78 -21.45
CA LYS A 41 19.48 -7.82 -20.45
C LYS A 41 20.95 -7.49 -20.71
N ASP A 42 21.71 -8.44 -21.22
CA ASP A 42 23.15 -8.31 -21.49
C ASP A 42 23.47 -7.56 -22.80
N ILE A 43 22.48 -7.33 -23.67
CA ILE A 43 22.65 -6.48 -24.86
C ILE A 43 22.99 -5.05 -24.42
N LYS A 44 24.23 -4.64 -24.67
CA LYS A 44 24.76 -3.32 -24.29
C LYS A 44 24.37 -2.22 -25.28
N ASP A 45 24.14 -2.57 -26.54
CA ASP A 45 23.78 -1.61 -27.58
C ASP A 45 22.26 -1.38 -27.64
N ALA A 46 21.85 -0.11 -27.72
CA ALA A 46 20.45 0.28 -27.84
C ALA A 46 19.87 -0.01 -29.24
N MET A 47 20.71 0.00 -30.28
CA MET A 47 20.30 -0.38 -31.64
C MET A 47 20.00 -1.88 -31.73
N GLU A 48 20.88 -2.71 -31.18
CA GLU A 48 20.75 -4.18 -31.15
C GLU A 48 19.47 -4.62 -30.39
N LYS A 49 19.13 -3.93 -29.28
CA LYS A 49 17.86 -4.13 -28.55
C LYS A 49 16.59 -3.85 -29.36
N GLY A 50 16.67 -3.00 -30.39
CA GLY A 50 15.55 -2.63 -31.24
C GLY A 50 15.32 -3.59 -32.41
N GLU A 51 16.40 -4.22 -32.89
CA GLU A 51 16.43 -5.05 -34.10
C GLU A 51 16.18 -6.54 -33.80
N ASP A 52 16.61 -7.04 -32.64
CA ASP A 52 16.43 -8.44 -32.24
C ASP A 52 15.01 -8.74 -31.70
N LYS A 53 14.02 -8.67 -32.59
CA LYS A 53 12.66 -9.15 -32.29
C LYS A 53 12.53 -10.62 -32.68
N ILE A 54 12.95 -11.52 -31.79
CA ILE A 54 12.65 -12.94 -31.93
C ILE A 54 11.16 -13.13 -31.66
N LYS A 55 10.36 -13.39 -32.70
CA LYS A 55 8.94 -13.72 -32.55
C LYS A 55 8.79 -15.09 -31.88
N LEU A 56 8.75 -15.11 -30.55
CA LEU A 56 8.47 -16.33 -29.79
C LEU A 56 7.00 -16.74 -29.85
N GLY A 57 6.08 -15.79 -30.08
CA GLY A 57 4.64 -16.05 -30.13
C GLY A 57 4.00 -16.40 -28.77
N LYS A 58 4.77 -16.38 -27.68
CA LYS A 58 4.35 -16.78 -26.32
C LYS A 58 3.79 -15.64 -25.47
N GLY A 59 3.47 -14.49 -26.08
CA GLY A 59 2.99 -13.31 -25.38
C GLY A 59 1.68 -13.56 -24.63
N TRP A 60 0.73 -14.22 -25.31
CA TRP A 60 -0.57 -14.57 -24.72
C TRP A 60 -0.46 -15.62 -23.62
N ASP A 61 0.38 -16.65 -23.82
CA ASP A 61 0.63 -17.67 -22.80
C ASP A 61 1.14 -17.04 -21.50
N LYS A 62 2.05 -16.06 -21.61
CA LYS A 62 2.56 -15.36 -20.43
C LYS A 62 1.49 -14.52 -19.75
N VAL A 63 0.63 -13.84 -20.50
CA VAL A 63 -0.48 -13.08 -19.91
C VAL A 63 -1.40 -14.01 -19.11
N LEU A 64 -1.75 -15.17 -19.67
CA LEU A 64 -2.59 -16.16 -18.97
C LEU A 64 -1.91 -16.71 -17.71
N GLU A 65 -0.61 -16.99 -17.78
CA GLU A 65 0.19 -17.39 -16.60
C GLU A 65 0.10 -16.32 -15.51
N VAL A 66 0.37 -15.06 -15.84
CA VAL A 66 0.35 -13.94 -14.89
C VAL A 66 -1.02 -13.79 -14.24
N VAL A 67 -2.09 -13.80 -15.03
CA VAL A 67 -3.46 -13.69 -14.52
C VAL A 67 -3.82 -14.87 -13.60
N ALA A 68 -3.28 -16.07 -13.86
CA ALA A 68 -3.53 -17.24 -13.03
C ALA A 68 -2.71 -17.26 -11.72
N THR A 69 -1.50 -16.71 -11.71
CA THR A 69 -0.57 -16.87 -10.58
C THR A 69 -0.41 -15.64 -9.68
N ASN A 70 -0.77 -14.44 -10.16
CA ASN A 70 -0.48 -13.20 -9.46
C ASN A 70 -1.72 -12.58 -8.80
N THR A 71 -1.55 -12.10 -7.58
CA THR A 71 -2.43 -11.09 -6.96
C THR A 71 -2.06 -9.70 -7.48
N ASP A 72 -2.96 -8.72 -7.35
CA ASP A 72 -2.71 -7.31 -7.74
C ASP A 72 -1.38 -6.77 -7.18
N TYR A 73 -1.08 -7.11 -5.92
CA TYR A 73 0.17 -6.75 -5.27
C TYR A 73 1.38 -7.33 -6.01
N THR A 74 1.41 -8.65 -6.19
CA THR A 74 2.54 -9.33 -6.86
C THR A 74 2.66 -8.96 -8.33
N PHE A 75 1.55 -8.63 -8.97
CA PHE A 75 1.50 -8.19 -10.37
C PHE A 75 2.19 -6.83 -10.53
N ILE A 76 1.82 -5.84 -9.71
CA ILE A 76 2.51 -4.54 -9.70
C ILE A 76 3.96 -4.70 -9.28
N ASP A 77 4.25 -5.47 -8.22
CA ASP A 77 5.61 -5.62 -7.73
C ASP A 77 6.55 -6.23 -8.79
N THR A 78 6.07 -7.23 -9.52
CA THR A 78 6.90 -7.93 -10.52
C THR A 78 7.00 -7.15 -11.82
N TYR A 79 5.88 -6.62 -12.34
CA TYR A 79 5.78 -6.15 -13.72
C TYR A 79 5.75 -4.63 -13.88
N PHE A 80 5.47 -3.87 -12.82
CA PHE A 80 5.69 -2.42 -12.83
C PHE A 80 7.19 -2.13 -12.66
N THR A 81 7.93 -2.28 -13.76
CA THR A 81 9.38 -2.09 -13.83
C THR A 81 9.75 -0.63 -14.10
N GLU A 82 10.99 -0.25 -13.86
CA GLU A 82 11.48 1.09 -14.18
C GLU A 82 11.44 1.38 -15.69
N GLU A 83 11.69 0.35 -16.51
CA GLU A 83 11.58 0.41 -17.97
C GLU A 83 10.14 0.75 -18.38
N PHE A 84 9.16 0.00 -17.88
CA PHE A 84 7.74 0.28 -18.12
C PHE A 84 7.36 1.68 -17.65
N PHE A 85 7.81 2.09 -16.46
CA PHE A 85 7.54 3.41 -15.92
C PHE A 85 8.06 4.51 -16.85
N ARG A 86 9.32 4.42 -17.31
CA ARG A 86 9.91 5.42 -18.20
C ARG A 86 9.20 5.49 -19.56
N GLU A 87 8.84 4.34 -20.12
CA GLU A 87 8.24 4.25 -21.46
C GLU A 87 6.76 4.62 -21.50
N LYS A 88 5.98 4.21 -20.50
CA LYS A 88 4.51 4.24 -20.55
C LYS A 88 3.87 5.06 -19.44
N ALA A 89 4.53 5.24 -18.29
CA ALA A 89 3.91 5.77 -17.07
C ALA A 89 4.68 6.93 -16.42
N SER A 90 5.54 7.63 -17.18
CA SER A 90 6.40 8.72 -16.69
C SER A 90 5.63 9.97 -16.26
N PHE A 91 4.35 10.05 -16.64
CA PHE A 91 3.41 11.06 -16.19
C PHE A 91 2.90 10.83 -14.77
N LEU A 92 3.14 9.65 -14.17
CA LEU A 92 2.72 9.38 -12.80
C LEU A 92 3.60 10.11 -11.79
N PHE A 93 2.94 10.64 -10.77
CA PHE A 93 3.57 11.34 -9.67
C PHE A 93 2.84 11.03 -8.37
N VAL A 94 3.59 11.06 -7.28
CA VAL A 94 3.03 11.01 -5.93
C VAL A 94 2.72 12.43 -5.51
N TYR A 95 1.49 12.65 -5.07
CA TYR A 95 1.09 13.90 -4.43
C TYR A 95 0.76 13.65 -2.97
N ALA A 96 0.78 14.72 -2.20
CA ALA A 96 0.23 14.74 -0.86
C ALA A 96 -0.50 16.06 -0.63
N GLY A 97 -1.57 16.00 0.15
CA GLY A 97 -2.35 17.16 0.51
C GLY A 97 -2.99 16.98 1.88
N ASP A 98 -3.50 18.09 2.39
CA ASP A 98 -4.31 18.11 3.59
C ASP A 98 -5.74 17.65 3.28
N GLU A 99 -6.49 17.29 4.32
CA GLU A 99 -7.93 17.07 4.14
C GLU A 99 -8.57 18.38 3.68
N PRO A 100 -9.39 18.35 2.61
CA PRO A 100 -10.03 19.56 2.10
C PRO A 100 -10.91 20.17 3.18
N LYS A 101 -10.84 21.49 3.35
CA LYS A 101 -11.80 22.20 4.20
C LYS A 101 -13.17 22.21 3.53
N LYS A 102 -14.21 22.44 4.32
CA LYS A 102 -15.59 22.52 3.82
C LYS A 102 -15.69 23.54 2.68
N GLY A 103 -15.91 23.06 1.46
CA GLY A 103 -16.03 23.90 0.25
C GLY A 103 -14.80 23.87 -0.68
N GLU A 104 -13.69 23.26 -0.27
CA GLU A 104 -12.51 23.01 -1.12
C GLU A 104 -12.66 21.68 -1.86
N ARG A 105 -12.09 21.59 -3.07
CA ARG A 105 -11.94 20.30 -3.75
C ARG A 105 -10.68 19.63 -3.21
N GLU A 106 -10.68 18.30 -3.13
CA GLU A 106 -9.47 17.55 -2.75
C GLU A 106 -8.27 17.92 -3.62
N GLU A 107 -8.50 18.10 -4.92
CA GLU A 107 -7.49 18.48 -5.91
C GLU A 107 -6.77 19.80 -5.59
N ASP A 108 -7.46 20.75 -4.94
CA ASP A 108 -6.93 22.08 -4.61
C ASP A 108 -5.91 22.03 -3.46
N THR A 109 -5.87 20.92 -2.72
CA THR A 109 -4.96 20.71 -1.58
C THR A 109 -3.69 19.97 -1.95
N TYR A 110 -3.63 19.39 -3.16
CA TYR A 110 -2.57 18.46 -3.53
C TYR A 110 -1.29 19.18 -3.98
N THR A 111 -0.19 18.82 -3.33
CA THR A 111 1.17 19.19 -3.74
C THR A 111 1.90 17.96 -4.26
N ILE A 112 2.54 18.06 -5.42
CA ILE A 112 3.38 16.98 -5.95
C ILE A 112 4.62 16.84 -5.05
N ILE A 113 4.81 15.66 -4.46
CA ILE A 113 5.93 15.38 -3.55
C ILE A 113 7.04 14.56 -4.21
N SER A 114 6.73 13.76 -5.23
CA SER A 114 7.75 13.01 -5.97
C SER A 114 7.27 12.59 -7.36
N ARG A 115 8.23 12.49 -8.29
CA ARG A 115 8.06 11.88 -9.62
C ARG A 115 8.99 10.68 -9.84
N LYS A 116 9.68 10.22 -8.79
CA LYS A 116 10.65 9.14 -8.88
C LYS A 116 9.92 7.80 -8.96
N TYR A 117 10.41 6.91 -9.83
CA TYR A 117 9.87 5.56 -10.02
C TYR A 117 9.65 4.80 -8.71
N ARG A 118 10.65 4.79 -7.81
CA ARG A 118 10.56 4.06 -6.53
C ARG A 118 9.40 4.56 -5.67
N ASP A 119 9.23 5.88 -5.58
CA ASP A 119 8.16 6.48 -4.78
C ASP A 119 6.79 6.18 -5.40
N VAL A 120 6.70 6.22 -6.74
CA VAL A 120 5.47 5.88 -7.47
C VAL A 120 5.11 4.40 -7.26
N LYS A 121 6.07 3.50 -7.41
CA LYS A 121 5.86 2.06 -7.20
C LYS A 121 5.43 1.75 -5.76
N ASN A 122 6.10 2.33 -4.77
CA ASN A 122 5.74 2.10 -3.36
C ASN A 122 4.32 2.59 -3.04
N ALA A 123 3.90 3.73 -3.60
CA ALA A 123 2.53 4.22 -3.43
C ALA A 123 1.49 3.30 -4.12
N LEU A 124 1.80 2.73 -5.29
CA LEU A 124 0.93 1.74 -5.95
C LEU A 124 0.84 0.42 -5.15
N LEU A 125 1.98 -0.07 -4.64
CA LEU A 125 2.04 -1.27 -3.80
C LEU A 125 1.28 -1.10 -2.49
N PHE A 126 1.39 0.07 -1.87
CA PHE A 126 0.61 0.39 -0.68
C PHE A 126 -0.89 0.32 -0.92
N ARG A 127 -1.38 0.86 -2.04
CA ARG A 127 -2.81 0.78 -2.40
C ARG A 127 -3.29 -0.64 -2.65
N THR A 128 -2.43 -1.54 -3.12
CA THR A 128 -2.79 -2.94 -3.36
C THR A 128 -2.67 -3.82 -2.13
N TYR A 129 -1.83 -3.44 -1.16
CA TYR A 129 -1.73 -4.13 0.12
C TYR A 129 -2.97 -3.83 1.01
N ASN A 130 -3.86 -4.81 1.15
CA ASN A 130 -5.16 -4.70 1.85
C ASN A 130 -6.02 -3.52 1.39
N ALA A 131 -5.98 -3.17 0.10
CA ALA A 131 -6.67 -2.01 -0.45
C ALA A 131 -6.31 -0.66 0.24
N GLY A 132 -5.14 -0.59 0.89
CA GLY A 132 -4.74 0.56 1.72
C GLY A 132 -5.44 0.63 3.07
N MET A 133 -6.23 -0.38 3.46
CA MET A 133 -6.87 -0.46 4.77
C MET A 133 -5.93 -1.13 5.79
N PRO A 134 -5.98 -0.71 7.08
CA PRO A 134 -5.19 -1.34 8.12
C PRO A 134 -5.66 -2.77 8.40
N ARG A 135 -4.72 -3.69 8.64
CA ARG A 135 -5.02 -5.08 8.98
C ARG A 135 -5.09 -5.23 10.50
N ILE A 136 -6.31 -5.37 11.02
CA ILE A 136 -6.54 -5.61 12.46
C ILE A 136 -7.06 -7.04 12.62
N ALA A 137 -6.47 -7.80 13.54
CA ALA A 137 -6.85 -9.17 13.83
C ALA A 137 -6.91 -9.42 15.34
N VAL A 138 -7.68 -10.41 15.76
CA VAL A 138 -7.65 -10.91 17.13
C VAL A 138 -6.32 -11.62 17.35
N GLU A 139 -5.60 -11.26 18.42
CA GLU A 139 -4.37 -11.95 18.78
C GLU A 139 -4.66 -13.42 19.11
N LYS A 140 -3.68 -14.31 18.95
CA LYS A 140 -3.85 -15.71 19.36
C LYS A 140 -4.17 -15.78 20.85
N GLY A 141 -5.36 -16.29 21.20
CA GLY A 141 -5.87 -16.30 22.58
C GLY A 141 -6.52 -14.99 23.03
N GLY A 142 -6.51 -13.95 22.18
CA GLY A 142 -7.10 -12.64 22.46
C GLY A 142 -8.61 -12.61 22.55
N GLY A 143 -9.32 -13.71 22.28
CA GLY A 143 -10.75 -13.85 22.57
C GLY A 143 -11.06 -14.14 24.05
N ASN A 144 -10.04 -14.45 24.84
CA ASN A 144 -10.14 -14.58 26.29
C ASN A 144 -8.91 -13.93 26.95
N TYR A 145 -8.70 -12.65 26.65
CA TYR A 145 -7.53 -11.95 27.14
C TYR A 145 -7.53 -11.88 28.67
N ASN A 146 -6.37 -12.19 29.28
CA ASN A 146 -6.15 -12.28 30.73
C ASN A 146 -7.19 -13.14 31.49
N ASP A 147 -7.77 -14.15 30.83
CA ASP A 147 -8.81 -15.02 31.41
C ASP A 147 -10.06 -14.27 31.89
N LYS A 148 -10.30 -13.06 31.35
CA LYS A 148 -11.44 -12.19 31.69
C LYS A 148 -12.50 -12.12 30.59
N SER A 149 -12.36 -12.94 29.55
CA SER A 149 -13.18 -12.88 28.32
C SER A 149 -13.12 -11.51 27.63
N GLU A 150 -12.03 -10.78 27.84
CA GLU A 150 -11.75 -9.49 27.20
C GLU A 150 -11.21 -9.72 25.79
N LEU A 151 -11.40 -8.74 24.90
CA LEU A 151 -10.98 -8.83 23.50
C LEU A 151 -9.64 -8.12 23.29
N PHE A 152 -8.65 -8.82 22.76
CA PHE A 152 -7.35 -8.25 22.41
C PHE A 152 -7.09 -8.34 20.91
N LEU A 153 -6.92 -7.18 20.30
CA LEU A 153 -6.68 -6.98 18.89
C LEU A 153 -5.24 -6.51 18.67
N VAL A 154 -4.67 -6.92 17.55
CA VAL A 154 -3.37 -6.48 17.08
C VAL A 154 -3.53 -5.82 15.71
N HIS A 155 -2.95 -4.64 15.55
CA HIS A 155 -2.70 -4.05 14.26
C HIS A 155 -1.44 -4.73 13.68
N ASP A 156 -1.62 -5.49 12.60
CA ASP A 156 -0.50 -6.15 11.91
C ASP A 156 0.27 -5.14 11.06
N ILE A 157 1.41 -4.73 11.59
CA ILE A 157 2.33 -3.77 10.97
C ILE A 157 3.46 -4.49 10.21
N SER A 158 3.66 -5.78 10.46
CA SER A 158 4.83 -6.54 9.99
C SER A 158 4.95 -6.62 8.46
N GLY A 159 3.81 -6.70 7.76
CA GLY A 159 3.81 -6.70 6.30
C GLY A 159 4.09 -5.34 5.67
N TYR A 160 3.90 -4.25 6.43
CA TYR A 160 4.09 -2.89 5.95
C TYR A 160 5.52 -2.36 6.10
N GLU A 161 6.31 -2.89 7.04
CA GLU A 161 7.74 -2.58 7.14
C GLU A 161 8.48 -2.92 5.84
N LYS A 162 8.09 -4.03 5.18
CA LYS A 162 8.63 -4.46 3.89
C LYS A 162 8.30 -3.51 2.73
N LEU A 163 7.29 -2.65 2.90
CA LEU A 163 6.87 -1.65 1.91
C LEU A 163 7.60 -0.30 2.08
N GLY A 164 8.48 -0.18 3.08
CA GLY A 164 9.22 1.05 3.36
C GLY A 164 8.33 2.20 3.84
N LEU A 165 7.19 1.87 4.45
CA LEU A 165 6.25 2.86 4.97
C LEU A 165 6.78 3.45 6.27
N THR A 166 6.63 4.76 6.42
CA THR A 166 7.03 5.45 7.64
C THR A 166 6.04 5.14 8.76
N PRO A 167 6.46 5.16 10.04
CA PRO A 167 5.55 4.94 11.16
C PRO A 167 4.31 5.85 11.16
N LYS A 168 4.47 7.10 10.72
CA LYS A 168 3.38 8.07 10.55
C LYS A 168 2.30 7.59 9.56
N GLN A 169 2.67 6.81 8.54
CA GLN A 169 1.74 6.22 7.56
C GLN A 169 1.05 4.97 8.11
N LEU A 170 1.61 4.36 9.15
CA LEU A 170 1.10 3.16 9.81
C LEU A 170 0.28 3.48 11.06
N THR A 171 0.42 4.69 11.59
CA THR A 171 -0.41 5.15 12.70
C THR A 171 -1.87 5.15 12.28
N LEU A 172 -2.69 4.38 12.98
CA LEU A 172 -4.14 4.49 12.84
C LEU A 172 -4.57 5.88 13.29
N HIS A 173 -5.26 6.63 12.43
CA HIS A 173 -5.63 8.00 12.75
C HIS A 173 -6.59 8.02 13.96
N PRO A 174 -6.20 8.62 15.10
CA PRO A 174 -6.95 8.47 16.35
C PRO A 174 -8.38 9.05 16.28
N THR A 175 -8.57 10.14 15.54
CA THR A 175 -9.69 11.05 15.79
C THR A 175 -11.05 10.62 15.23
N HIS A 176 -11.13 9.70 14.27
CA HIS A 176 -12.42 9.34 13.66
C HIS A 176 -12.67 7.84 13.46
N THR A 177 -11.65 7.00 13.30
CA THR A 177 -11.86 5.58 12.95
C THR A 177 -11.62 4.65 14.13
N VAL A 178 -10.53 4.86 14.88
CA VAL A 178 -10.14 3.92 15.95
C VAL A 178 -11.04 4.02 17.17
N GLU A 179 -11.37 5.25 17.58
CA GLU A 179 -12.30 5.45 18.69
C GLU A 179 -13.67 4.86 18.38
N VAL A 180 -14.19 5.12 17.18
CA VAL A 180 -15.49 4.58 16.75
C VAL A 180 -15.43 3.06 16.68
N LEU A 181 -14.37 2.50 16.09
CA LEU A 181 -14.16 1.06 16.01
C LEU A 181 -14.18 0.40 17.38
N LEU A 182 -13.39 0.90 18.34
CA LEU A 182 -13.32 0.33 19.68
C LEU A 182 -14.66 0.42 20.42
N LYS A 183 -15.37 1.55 20.30
CA LYS A 183 -16.70 1.74 20.91
C LYS A 183 -17.73 0.76 20.33
N VAL A 184 -17.74 0.57 19.01
CA VAL A 184 -18.65 -0.37 18.31
C VAL A 184 -18.30 -1.83 18.65
N LEU A 185 -17.01 -2.16 18.70
CA LEU A 185 -16.56 -3.50 19.09
C LEU A 185 -16.90 -3.80 20.55
N TYR A 186 -16.73 -2.85 21.46
CA TYR A 186 -17.18 -3.00 22.84
C TYR A 186 -18.68 -3.27 22.93
N ALA A 187 -19.51 -2.52 22.21
CA ALA A 187 -20.95 -2.73 22.19
C ALA A 187 -21.34 -4.13 21.67
N SER A 188 -20.56 -4.68 20.73
CA SER A 188 -20.80 -6.01 20.16
C SER A 188 -20.25 -7.14 21.03
N TRP A 189 -19.10 -6.93 21.67
CA TRP A 189 -18.41 -7.93 22.49
C TRP A 189 -18.92 -7.97 23.94
N GLY A 190 -19.39 -6.83 24.47
CA GLY A 190 -19.93 -6.68 25.82
C GLY A 190 -18.89 -6.63 26.94
N ARG A 191 -17.59 -6.64 26.60
CA ARG A 191 -16.47 -6.62 27.56
C ARG A 191 -15.35 -5.69 27.05
N PRO A 192 -14.41 -5.28 27.92
CA PRO A 192 -13.30 -4.42 27.51
C PRO A 192 -12.55 -4.91 26.28
N VAL A 193 -12.19 -3.96 25.41
CA VAL A 193 -11.49 -4.21 24.15
C VAL A 193 -10.16 -3.46 24.14
N TYR A 194 -9.12 -4.15 23.73
CA TYR A 194 -7.75 -3.65 23.61
C TYR A 194 -7.29 -3.75 22.15
N LEU A 195 -6.53 -2.76 21.70
CA LEU A 195 -5.90 -2.72 20.39
C LEU A 195 -4.44 -2.30 20.52
N LYS A 196 -3.53 -3.23 20.25
CA LYS A 196 -2.10 -2.94 20.12
C LYS A 196 -1.81 -2.36 18.74
N THR A 197 -1.22 -1.17 18.68
CA THR A 197 -0.86 -0.44 17.45
C THR A 197 0.41 0.39 17.68
N VAL A 198 0.81 1.24 16.74
CA VAL A 198 1.90 2.21 16.87
C VAL A 198 1.40 3.65 16.85
N ASP A 199 2.15 4.55 17.50
CA ASP A 199 1.93 5.99 17.43
C ASP A 199 2.61 6.63 16.20
N LYS A 200 2.55 7.97 16.10
CA LYS A 200 3.14 8.75 15.00
C LYS A 200 4.65 8.63 14.89
N GLU A 201 5.32 8.28 15.99
CA GLU A 201 6.77 8.08 16.08
C GLU A 201 7.16 6.62 15.84
N GLY A 202 6.18 5.72 15.74
CA GLY A 202 6.40 4.28 15.60
C GLY A 202 6.57 3.52 16.89
N LYS A 203 6.33 4.17 18.04
CA LYS A 203 6.38 3.51 19.34
C LYS A 203 5.14 2.65 19.52
N PRO A 204 5.27 1.42 20.06
CA PRO A 204 4.14 0.55 20.30
C PRO A 204 3.27 1.09 21.44
N ILE A 205 1.96 1.14 21.21
CA ILE A 205 0.95 1.64 22.14
C ILE A 205 -0.23 0.67 22.21
N ILE A 206 -0.98 0.70 23.31
CA ILE A 206 -2.25 -0.01 23.45
C ILE A 206 -3.35 1.01 23.62
N LEU A 207 -4.39 0.89 22.81
CA LEU A 207 -5.64 1.63 22.95
C LEU A 207 -6.65 0.70 23.61
N LYS A 208 -7.35 1.21 24.63
CA LYS A 208 -8.26 0.42 25.45
C LYS A 208 -9.59 1.15 25.61
N THR A 209 -10.70 0.41 25.61
CA THR A 209 -11.99 0.91 26.08
C THR A 209 -12.59 -0.07 27.09
N GLU A 210 -12.97 0.44 28.26
CA GLU A 210 -13.62 -0.35 29.32
C GLU A 210 -15.14 -0.21 29.33
N ASP A 211 -15.65 0.94 28.87
CA ASP A 211 -17.05 1.33 29.00
C ASP A 211 -17.73 1.60 27.64
N GLY A 212 -16.99 1.50 26.54
CA GLY A 212 -17.48 1.82 25.19
C GLY A 212 -17.76 3.31 24.97
N LYS A 213 -17.29 4.20 25.86
CA LYS A 213 -17.48 5.66 25.73
C LYS A 213 -16.15 6.38 25.58
N LYS A 214 -15.15 6.01 26.37
CA LYS A 214 -13.81 6.58 26.33
C LYS A 214 -12.79 5.57 25.84
N VAL A 215 -11.78 6.07 25.14
CA VAL A 215 -10.61 5.30 24.73
C VAL A 215 -9.39 5.87 25.44
N GLU A 216 -8.69 5.01 26.15
CA GLU A 216 -7.47 5.34 26.89
C GLU A 216 -6.25 4.84 26.12
N LYS A 217 -5.19 5.63 26.12
CA LYS A 217 -3.89 5.28 25.54
C LYS A 217 -2.95 4.81 26.66
N ILE A 218 -2.43 3.61 26.52
CA ILE A 218 -1.42 3.01 27.40
C ILE A 218 -0.13 2.87 26.60
N GLU A 219 0.95 3.46 27.11
CA GLU A 219 2.27 3.37 26.49
C GLU A 219 3.00 2.12 26.96
N ILE A 220 3.45 1.28 26.01
CA ILE A 220 4.23 0.10 26.34
C ILE A 220 5.67 0.57 26.58
N HIS A 221 6.05 0.65 27.85
CA HIS A 221 7.46 0.85 28.23
C HIS A 221 8.15 -0.51 28.10
N SER A 222 8.91 -0.68 27.02
CA SER A 222 9.84 -1.80 26.84
C SER A 222 11.10 -1.60 27.68
#